data_AF-A0A537T7E2-F1
#
_entry.id   AF-A0A537T7E2-F1
#
_cell.length_a   1.000
_cell.length_b   1.000
_cell.length_c   1.000
_cell.angle_alpha   90.00
_cell.angle_beta   90.00
_cell.angle_gamma   90.00
#
_symmetry.space_group_name_H-M   'P 1'
#
loop_
_entity.id
_entity.type
_entity.pdbx_description
1 polymer ?
#
loop_
_entity_poly.entity_id
_entity_poly.type
_entity_poly.pdbx_seq_one_letter_code
_entity_poly.pdbx_strand_id
1 'polypeptide(L)'
;MIYLVQSMGANELTTFLKIRLPKALPSIFGGLKVGMGQAVVGATVGEFIAAERGLGYLQLISQVRLDTPLLFAAVVVLSLLGVLLFNLVAMIERIALPWSRVATEVAE
;
A
#
# COMPACT_ATOMS: atom_id res chain seq x y z
N MET A 1 29.46 8.27 -4.69
CA MET A 1 29.24 7.14 -3.75
C MET A 1 29.34 5.78 -4.44
N ILE A 2 28.65 5.54 -5.56
CA ILE A 2 28.67 4.24 -6.27
C ILE A 2 30.09 3.90 -6.80
N TYR A 3 30.75 4.87 -7.44
CA TYR A 3 32.14 4.71 -7.92
C TYR A 3 33.16 4.45 -6.81
N LEU A 4 32.91 4.95 -5.59
CA LEU A 4 33.79 4.74 -4.44
C LEU A 4 33.73 3.29 -3.93
N VAL A 5 32.52 2.71 -3.95
CA VAL A 5 32.27 1.35 -3.49
C VAL A 5 32.77 0.32 -4.50
N GLN A 6 32.67 0.62 -5.80
CA GLN A 6 33.31 -0.17 -6.85
C GLN A 6 34.85 -0.12 -6.75
N SER A 7 35.43 1.04 -6.43
CA SER A 7 36.88 1.17 -6.20
C SER A 7 37.38 0.39 -4.97
N MET A 8 36.49 0.04 -4.03
CA MET A 8 36.80 -0.82 -2.87
C MET A 8 36.61 -2.32 -3.16
N GLY A 9 36.40 -2.71 -4.43
CA GLY A 9 36.28 -4.11 -4.85
C GLY A 9 34.91 -4.74 -4.62
N ALA A 10 33.86 -3.94 -4.37
CA ALA A 10 32.52 -4.47 -4.16
C ALA A 10 31.90 -4.96 -5.47
N ASN A 11 31.39 -6.20 -5.45
CA ASN A 11 30.66 -6.78 -6.57
C ASN A 11 29.35 -6.00 -6.85
N GLU A 12 28.85 -6.03 -8.09
CA GLU A 12 27.62 -5.30 -8.48
C GLU A 12 26.42 -5.71 -7.64
N LEU A 13 26.32 -7.01 -7.33
CA LEU A 13 25.27 -7.57 -6.49
C LEU A 13 25.32 -7.02 -5.05
N THR A 14 26.53 -6.85 -4.51
CA THR A 14 26.74 -6.27 -3.17
C THR A 14 26.36 -4.79 -3.16
N THR A 15 26.72 -4.06 -4.21
CA THR A 15 26.35 -2.65 -4.37
C THR A 15 24.84 -2.47 -4.49
N PHE A 16 24.16 -3.36 -5.21
CA PHE A 16 22.71 -3.35 -5.34
C PHE A 16 22.02 -3.61 -4.00
N LEU A 17 22.32 -4.74 -3.35
CA LEU A 17 21.63 -5.18 -2.13
C LEU A 17 21.91 -4.30 -0.91
N LYS A 18 23.14 -3.78 -0.75
CA LYS A 18 23.52 -3.01 0.44
C LYS A 18 23.34 -1.51 0.30
N ILE A 19 23.26 -0.96 -0.91
CA ILE A 19 23.27 0.50 -1.12
C ILE A 19 22.05 0.95 -1.91
N ARG A 20 21.81 0.38 -3.09
CA ARG A 20 20.68 0.82 -3.93
C ARG A 20 19.34 0.43 -3.32
N LEU A 21 19.20 -0.81 -2.87
CA LEU A 21 17.94 -1.33 -2.34
C LEU A 21 17.50 -0.62 -1.04
N PRO A 22 18.36 -0.44 0.00
CA PRO A 22 17.97 0.26 1.24
C PRO A 22 17.65 1.73 1.02
N LYS A 23 18.29 2.36 0.02
CA LYS A 23 18.03 3.76 -0.34
C LYS A 23 16.73 3.94 -1.14
N ALA A 24 16.35 2.94 -1.94
CA ALA A 24 15.11 2.97 -2.74
C ALA A 24 13.88 2.54 -1.93
N LEU A 25 14.07 1.72 -0.89
CA LEU A 25 13.01 1.19 -0.03
C LEU A 25 11.98 2.24 0.46
N PRO A 26 12.37 3.43 0.97
CA PRO A 26 11.40 4.47 1.36
C PRO A 26 10.50 4.92 0.19
N SER A 27 11.07 5.06 -1.01
CA SER A 27 10.31 5.43 -2.21
C SER A 27 9.38 4.29 -2.66
N ILE A 28 9.81 3.03 -2.53
CA ILE A 28 8.98 1.84 -2.82
C ILE A 28 7.78 1.80 -1.88
N PHE A 29 7.98 2.01 -0.57
CA PHE A 29 6.88 2.05 0.39
C PHE A 29 5.95 3.25 0.17
N GLY A 30 6.49 4.41 -0.24
CA GLY A 30 5.69 5.55 -0.69
C GLY A 30 4.77 5.19 -1.87
N GLY A 31 5.31 4.51 -2.88
CA GLY A 31 4.52 3.99 -4.00
C GLY A 31 3.49 2.93 -3.56
N LEU A 32 3.86 2.04 -2.65
CA LEU A 32 2.98 1.01 -2.11
C LEU A 32 1.78 1.62 -1.40
N LYS A 33 1.98 2.64 -0.55
CA LYS A 33 0.90 3.36 0.14
C LYS A 33 -0.12 3.98 -0.82
N VAL A 34 0.35 4.62 -1.89
CA VAL A 34 -0.55 5.18 -2.92
C VAL A 34 -1.26 4.05 -3.69
N GLY A 35 -0.53 2.99 -4.02
CA GLY A 35 -1.05 1.81 -4.72
C GLY A 35 -2.12 1.07 -3.92
N MET A 36 -2.02 1.01 -2.59
CA MET A 36 -3.02 0.36 -1.75
C MET A 36 -4.41 0.96 -1.91
N GLY A 37 -4.52 2.29 -2.03
CA GLY A 37 -5.82 2.95 -2.26
C GLY A 37 -6.44 2.51 -3.59
N GLN A 38 -5.63 2.46 -4.66
CA GLN A 38 -6.07 1.99 -5.98
C GLN A 38 -6.41 0.50 -5.99
N ALA A 39 -5.67 -0.32 -5.22
CA ALA A 39 -5.93 -1.76 -5.11
C ALA A 39 -7.29 -2.06 -4.49
N VAL A 40 -7.72 -1.32 -3.47
CA VAL A 40 -9.04 -1.48 -2.84
C VAL A 40 -10.15 -1.14 -3.84
N VAL A 41 -10.00 -0.05 -4.59
CA VAL A 41 -10.95 0.33 -5.65
C VAL A 41 -11.01 -0.75 -6.73
N GLY A 42 -9.85 -1.21 -7.21
CA GLY A 42 -9.76 -2.26 -8.21
C GLY A 42 -10.37 -3.59 -7.76
N ALA A 43 -10.12 -4.00 -6.50
CA ALA A 43 -10.72 -5.20 -5.92
C ALA A 43 -12.25 -5.08 -5.83
N THR A 44 -12.76 -3.93 -5.40
CA THR A 44 -14.20 -3.67 -5.31
C THR A 44 -14.87 -3.74 -6.68
N VAL A 45 -14.26 -3.12 -7.70
CA VAL A 45 -14.76 -3.17 -9.09
C VAL A 45 -14.68 -4.59 -9.65
N GLY A 46 -13.62 -5.35 -9.34
CA GLY A 46 -13.52 -6.76 -9.71
C GLY A 46 -14.63 -7.61 -9.10
N GLU A 47 -14.95 -7.38 -7.82
CA GLU A 47 -16.06 -8.06 -7.13
C GLU A 47 -17.43 -7.76 -7.76
N PHE A 48 -17.63 -6.59 -8.38
CA PHE A 48 -18.91 -6.26 -9.04
C PHE A 48 -19.23 -7.18 -10.22
N ILE A 49 -18.21 -7.66 -10.93
CA ILE A 49 -18.37 -8.37 -12.20
C ILE A 49 -18.23 -9.88 -12.02
N ALA A 50 -17.26 -10.31 -11.20
CA ALA A 50 -16.83 -11.70 -11.15
C ALA A 50 -17.19 -12.44 -9.85
N ALA A 51 -17.69 -11.74 -8.83
CA ALA A 51 -17.96 -12.35 -7.53
C ALA A 51 -19.47 -12.51 -7.29
N GLU A 52 -19.85 -13.66 -6.75
CA GLU A 52 -21.22 -13.91 -6.26
C GLU A 52 -21.37 -13.61 -4.77
N ARG A 53 -20.26 -13.28 -4.09
CA ARG A 53 -20.17 -12.96 -2.65
C ARG A 53 -19.02 -11.98 -2.45
N GLY A 54 -19.17 -11.04 -1.52
CA GLY A 54 -18.16 -10.01 -1.25
C GLY A 54 -18.80 -8.70 -0.82
N LEU A 55 -17.99 -7.77 -0.32
CA LEU A 55 -18.48 -6.45 0.12
C LEU A 55 -18.86 -5.58 -1.09
N GLY A 56 -18.09 -5.67 -2.18
CA GLY A 56 -18.43 -5.02 -3.45
C GLY A 56 -19.72 -5.60 -4.05
N TYR A 57 -19.85 -6.93 -4.06
CA TYR A 57 -21.09 -7.59 -4.49
C TYR A 57 -22.29 -7.17 -3.64
N LEU A 58 -22.14 -7.12 -2.30
CA LEU A 58 -23.17 -6.66 -1.36
C LEU A 58 -23.60 -5.21 -1.65
N GLN A 59 -22.65 -4.33 -1.95
CA GLN A 59 -22.97 -2.96 -2.31
C GLN A 59 -23.78 -2.90 -3.62
N LEU A 60 -23.40 -3.67 -4.63
CA LEU A 60 -24.09 -3.75 -5.92
C LEU A 60 -25.53 -4.28 -5.76
N ILE A 61 -25.71 -5.40 -5.07
CA ILE A 61 -27.05 -5.99 -4.91
C ILE A 61 -27.96 -5.14 -4.02
N SER A 62 -27.40 -4.45 -3.00
CA SER A 62 -28.16 -3.54 -2.14
C SER A 62 -28.64 -2.31 -2.92
N GLN A 63 -27.84 -1.82 -3.87
CA GLN A 63 -28.23 -0.74 -4.77
C GLN A 63 -29.42 -1.14 -5.64
N VAL A 64 -29.40 -2.36 -6.21
CA VAL A 64 -30.51 -2.89 -7.01
C VAL A 64 -31.78 -3.10 -6.17
N ARG A 65 -31.62 -3.52 -4.91
CA ARG A 65 -32.73 -3.72 -3.95
C ARG A 65 -33.23 -2.43 -3.29
N LEU A 66 -32.58 -1.30 -3.55
CA LEU A 66 -32.82 -0.02 -2.87
C LEU A 66 -32.76 -0.13 -1.33
N ASP A 67 -31.96 -1.07 -0.82
CA ASP A 67 -31.69 -1.25 0.60
C ASP A 67 -30.57 -0.29 1.02
N THR A 68 -30.97 0.97 1.20
CA THR A 68 -30.06 2.07 1.56
C THR A 68 -29.31 1.81 2.88
N PRO A 69 -29.95 1.30 3.95
CA PRO A 69 -29.23 0.95 5.18
C PRO A 69 -28.09 -0.05 4.93
N LEU A 70 -28.35 -1.13 4.18
CA LEU A 70 -27.33 -2.14 3.90
C LEU A 70 -26.22 -1.61 2.98
N LEU A 71 -26.58 -0.77 2.00
CA LEU A 71 -25.61 -0.10 1.12
C LEU A 71 -24.65 0.78 1.93
N PHE A 72 -25.16 1.62 2.83
CA PHE A 72 -24.31 2.47 3.68
C PHE A 72 -23.45 1.64 4.63
N ALA A 73 -23.99 0.57 5.22
CA ALA A 73 -23.21 -0.34 6.04
C ALA A 73 -22.03 -0.96 5.27
N ALA A 74 -22.26 -1.41 4.03
CA ALA A 74 -21.21 -1.95 3.16
C ALA A 74 -20.11 -0.91 2.85
N VAL A 75 -20.50 0.33 2.52
CA VAL A 75 -19.56 1.44 2.25
C VAL A 75 -18.69 1.76 3.47
N VAL A 76 -19.29 1.81 4.66
CA VAL A 76 -18.57 2.07 5.91
C VAL A 76 -17.55 0.96 6.18
N VAL A 77 -17.96 -0.30 6.04
CA VAL A 77 -17.06 -1.45 6.24
C VAL A 77 -15.92 -1.44 5.22
N LEU A 78 -16.20 -1.17 3.94
CA LEU A 78 -15.17 -1.04 2.90
C LEU A 78 -14.18 0.08 3.20
N SER A 79 -14.68 1.22 3.66
CA SER A 79 -13.85 2.39 4.03
C SER A 79 -12.93 2.06 5.21
N LEU A 80 -13.47 1.43 6.26
CA LEU A 80 -12.70 0.92 7.40
C LEU A 80 -11.63 -0.08 6.97
N LEU A 81 -11.97 -1.00 6.06
CA LEU A 81 -11.04 -2.00 5.54
C LEU A 81 -9.91 -1.35 4.72
N GLY A 82 -10.24 -0.34 3.91
CA GLY A 82 -9.24 0.44 3.16
C GLY A 82 -8.28 1.19 4.09
N VAL A 83 -8.80 1.85 5.13
CA VAL A 83 -7.98 2.53 6.15
C VAL A 83 -7.12 1.52 6.91
N LEU A 84 -7.66 0.36 7.25
CA LEU A 84 -6.95 -0.71 7.95
C LEU A 84 -5.78 -1.24 7.10
N LEU A 85 -6.02 -1.50 5.81
CA LEU A 85 -4.99 -1.96 4.87
C LEU A 85 -3.88 -0.93 4.69
N PHE A 86 -4.25 0.35 4.55
CA PHE A 86 -3.27 1.43 4.48
C PHE A 86 -2.41 1.50 5.76
N ASN A 87 -3.05 1.44 6.93
CA ASN A 87 -2.35 1.45 8.22
C ASN A 87 -1.45 0.22 8.40
N LEU A 88 -1.88 -0.96 7.95
CA LEU A 88 -1.03 -2.16 7.95
C LEU A 88 0.25 -1.93 7.15
N VAL A 89 0.15 -1.37 5.95
CA VAL A 89 1.32 -1.05 5.12
C VAL A 89 2.20 0.01 5.77
N ALA A 90 1.60 1.04 6.37
CA ALA A 90 2.34 2.05 7.13
C ALA A 90 3.06 1.45 8.36
N MET A 91 2.46 0.48 9.04
CA MET A 91 3.08 -0.21 10.16
C MET A 91 4.22 -1.13 9.70
N ILE A 92 4.06 -1.82 8.57
CA ILE A 92 5.11 -2.65 7.98
C ILE A 92 6.30 -1.78 7.56
N GLU A 93 6.06 -0.65 6.91
CA GLU A 93 7.11 0.33 6.58
C GLU A 93 7.83 0.80 7.85
N ARG A 94 7.08 1.07 8.92
CA ARG A 94 7.61 1.54 10.20
C ARG A 94 8.56 0.54 10.88
N ILE A 95 8.35 -0.76 10.66
CA ILE A 95 9.18 -1.86 11.16
C ILE A 95 10.35 -2.14 10.20
N ALA A 96 10.10 -2.09 8.89
CA ALA A 96 11.09 -2.38 7.86
C ALA A 96 12.13 -1.26 7.67
N LEU A 97 11.77 0.00 7.99
CA LEU A 97 12.59 1.19 7.78
C LEU A 97 12.78 2.03 9.06
N PRO A 98 13.39 1.48 10.13
CA PRO A 98 13.64 2.23 11.35
C PRO A 98 14.57 3.43 11.13
N TRP A 99 15.48 3.36 10.16
CA TRP A 99 16.44 4.42 9.83
C TRP A 99 15.85 5.58 9.00
N SER A 100 14.72 5.36 8.31
CA SER A 100 14.13 6.36 7.41
C SER A 100 13.41 7.49 8.15
N ARG A 101 13.13 7.34 9.44
CA ARG A 101 12.36 8.33 10.21
C ARG A 101 13.10 9.63 10.48
N VAL A 102 14.44 9.62 10.39
CA VAL A 102 15.27 10.79 10.72
C VAL A 102 15.18 11.90 9.66
N ALA A 103 14.71 11.60 8.44
CA ALA A 103 14.74 12.56 7.34
C ALA A 103 13.48 13.44 7.21
N THR A 104 12.39 13.13 7.92
CA THR A 104 11.11 13.87 7.78
C THR A 104 10.89 14.96 8.83
N GLU A 105 11.80 15.13 9.79
CA GLU A 105 11.67 16.16 10.85
C GLU A 105 12.44 17.47 10.54
N VAL A 106 13.19 17.51 9.42
CA VAL A 106 14.01 18.69 9.03
C VAL A 106 13.35 19.50 7.89
N ALA A 107 12.10 19.19 7.54
CA ALA A 107 11.37 19.83 6.44
C ALA A 107 10.08 20.53 6.87
N GLU A 108 9.92 20.84 8.16
CA GLU A 108 8.94 21.81 8.66
C GLU A 108 9.64 23.09 9.14
#